data_AF-A0A9P6H211-F1
#
_entry.id   AF-A0A9P6H211-F1
#
_cell.length_a   1.000
_cell.length_b   1.000
_cell.length_c   1.000
_cell.angle_alpha   90.00
_cell.angle_beta   90.00
_cell.angle_gamma   90.00
#
_symmetry.space_group_name_H-M   'P 1'
#
loop_
_entity.id
_entity.type
_entity.pdbx_description
1 polymer ?
#
loop_
_entity_poly.entity_id
_entity_poly.type
_entity_poly.pdbx_seq_one_letter_code
_entity_poly.pdbx_strand_id
1 'polypeptide(L)'
;MEKENNSQKYEFEDPQKNKCMKVLYESITSNLEDYCEAKVNKLSYDLTTCLYNLHTTDIPKIVRSKSLNLKDKNNPALCRNVYDGVISPEKYIKMTPEEMQSLDLKKEVEKAIKNSLYDVQIPEIKAETDIFKCSACGQRKASYRQLQTRSADEPMTTFVSCVCGHKWKF
;
A
#
# COMPACT_ATOMS: atom_id res chain seq x y z
N MET A 1 -1.57 -45.33 21.90
CA MET A 1 -0.21 -44.89 21.56
C MET A 1 -0.31 -43.54 20.89
N GLU A 2 0.18 -42.41 21.38
CA GLU A 2 0.75 -41.95 22.64
C GLU A 2 0.58 -40.42 22.53
N LYS A 3 -0.21 -39.81 23.42
CA LYS A 3 -0.32 -38.36 23.49
C LYS A 3 0.83 -37.87 24.37
N GLU A 4 1.97 -37.55 23.78
CA GLU A 4 3.00 -36.80 24.49
C GLU A 4 2.59 -35.33 24.59
N ASN A 5 1.83 -35.03 25.66
CA ASN A 5 1.65 -33.69 26.18
C ASN A 5 2.97 -33.23 26.81
N ASN A 6 3.87 -32.68 26.01
CA ASN A 6 4.99 -31.88 26.53
C ASN A 6 4.61 -30.40 26.44
N SER A 7 3.90 -29.89 27.44
CA SER A 7 3.57 -28.46 27.57
C SER A 7 4.82 -27.69 27.99
N GLN A 8 5.78 -27.53 27.09
CA GLN A 8 6.89 -26.59 27.27
C GLN A 8 6.33 -25.17 27.35
N LYS A 9 6.48 -24.53 28.51
CA LYS A 9 6.24 -23.09 28.67
C LYS A 9 7.37 -22.34 28.00
N TYR A 10 7.07 -21.71 26.88
CA TYR A 10 7.99 -20.82 26.19
C TYR A 10 7.90 -19.44 26.83
N GLU A 11 8.96 -19.01 27.51
CA GLU A 11 9.06 -17.70 28.14
C GLU A 11 10.43 -17.10 27.81
N PHE A 12 10.46 -15.77 27.62
CA PHE A 12 11.71 -15.02 27.47
C PHE A 12 12.12 -14.42 28.81
N GLU A 13 13.43 -14.23 29.02
CA GLU A 13 13.96 -13.51 30.18
C GLU A 13 13.55 -12.02 30.18
N ASP A 14 13.37 -11.44 28.99
CA ASP A 14 12.99 -10.04 28.81
C ASP A 14 11.46 -9.83 28.92
N PRO A 15 10.96 -9.01 29.88
CA PRO A 15 9.54 -8.68 30.02
C PRO A 15 8.91 -8.05 28.77
N GLN A 16 9.67 -7.33 27.95
CA GLN A 16 9.16 -6.71 26.72
C GLN A 16 8.90 -7.75 25.64
N LYS A 17 9.76 -8.77 25.52
CA LYS A 17 9.54 -9.91 24.60
C LYS A 17 8.29 -10.70 24.99
N ASN A 18 8.08 -10.94 26.28
CA ASN A 18 6.88 -11.61 26.78
C ASN A 18 5.59 -10.82 26.48
N LYS A 19 5.62 -9.48 26.56
CA LYS A 19 4.50 -8.64 26.13
C LYS A 19 4.23 -8.76 24.63
N CYS A 20 5.26 -8.76 23.79
CA CYS A 20 5.13 -8.93 22.35
C CYS A 20 4.54 -10.31 22.00
N MET A 21 5.06 -11.37 22.64
CA MET A 21 4.58 -12.73 22.48
C MET A 21 3.09 -12.84 22.85
N LYS A 22 2.67 -12.23 23.96
CA LYS A 22 1.27 -12.21 24.39
C LYS A 22 0.36 -11.53 23.37
N VAL A 23 0.78 -10.40 22.81
CA VAL A 23 0.01 -9.70 21.76
C VAL A 23 -0.15 -10.57 20.52
N LEU A 24 0.90 -11.28 20.09
CA LEU A 24 0.83 -12.19 18.95
C LEU A 24 -0.08 -13.39 19.24
N TYR A 25 0.01 -13.97 20.44
CA TYR A 25 -0.87 -15.05 20.89
C TYR A 25 -2.35 -14.65 20.83
N GLU A 26 -2.70 -13.51 21.41
CA GLU A 26 -4.07 -12.96 21.39
C GLU A 26 -4.57 -12.68 19.96
N SER A 27 -3.66 -12.36 19.05
CA SER A 27 -3.99 -12.08 17.64
C SER A 27 -4.34 -13.36 16.89
N ILE A 28 -3.54 -14.40 17.07
CA ILE A 28 -3.74 -15.70 16.41
C ILE A 28 -5.03 -16.34 16.91
N THR A 29 -5.25 -16.33 18.23
CA THR A 29 -6.43 -16.93 18.87
C THR A 29 -7.74 -16.21 18.53
N SER A 30 -7.73 -14.90 18.27
CA SER A 30 -8.96 -14.17 17.92
C SER A 30 -9.60 -14.57 16.59
N ASN A 31 -8.84 -15.20 15.69
CA ASN A 31 -9.28 -15.57 14.34
C ASN A 31 -9.35 -17.10 14.12
N LEU A 32 -9.07 -17.90 15.15
CA LEU A 32 -9.12 -19.36 15.12
C LEU A 32 -10.14 -19.86 16.14
N GLU A 33 -11.16 -20.58 15.68
CA GLU A 33 -12.16 -21.22 16.55
C GLU A 33 -11.61 -22.52 17.15
N ASP A 34 -10.89 -23.31 16.35
CA ASP A 34 -10.22 -24.55 16.76
C ASP A 34 -8.70 -24.39 16.71
N TYR A 35 -8.04 -24.30 17.87
CA TYR A 35 -6.59 -24.25 17.95
C TYR A 35 -6.03 -25.08 19.11
N CYS A 36 -4.87 -25.69 18.88
CA CYS A 36 -4.05 -26.29 19.93
C CYS A 36 -3.20 -25.22 20.63
N GLU A 37 -3.43 -25.00 21.93
CA GLU A 37 -2.71 -24.02 22.76
C GLU A 37 -1.18 -24.20 22.69
N ALA A 38 -0.70 -25.44 22.76
CA ALA A 38 0.74 -25.74 22.69
C ALA A 38 1.36 -25.28 21.36
N LYS A 39 0.64 -25.45 20.26
CA LYS A 39 1.10 -25.04 18.92
C LYS A 39 1.12 -23.52 18.78
N VAL A 40 0.09 -22.82 19.29
CA VAL A 40 0.04 -21.34 19.27
C VAL A 40 1.13 -20.73 20.14
N ASN A 41 1.41 -21.31 21.31
CA ASN A 41 2.49 -20.86 22.20
C ASN A 41 3.85 -20.98 21.52
N LYS A 42 4.15 -22.13 20.91
CA LYS A 42 5.38 -22.34 20.14
C LYS A 42 5.50 -21.34 18.98
N LEU A 43 4.43 -21.18 18.19
CA LEU A 43 4.40 -20.26 17.07
C LEU A 43 4.63 -18.80 17.51
N SER A 44 4.02 -18.39 18.61
CA SER A 44 4.18 -17.03 19.17
C SER A 44 5.61 -16.78 19.65
N TYR A 45 6.25 -17.80 20.24
CA TYR A 45 7.66 -17.76 20.61
C TYR A 45 8.57 -17.67 19.38
N ASP A 46 8.34 -18.50 18.36
CA ASP A 46 9.12 -18.50 17.12
C ASP A 46 9.00 -17.15 16.40
N LEU A 47 7.79 -16.61 16.28
CA LEU A 47 7.56 -15.28 15.70
C LEU A 47 8.27 -14.18 16.48
N THR A 48 8.22 -14.21 17.81
CA THR A 48 8.89 -13.20 18.65
C THR A 48 10.41 -13.29 18.49
N THR A 49 10.94 -14.51 18.46
CA THR A 49 12.39 -14.76 18.26
C THR A 49 12.85 -14.26 16.90
N CYS A 50 12.17 -14.64 15.82
CA CYS A 50 12.48 -14.18 14.48
C CYS A 50 12.37 -12.66 14.34
N LEU A 51 11.43 -12.02 15.06
CA LEU A 51 11.23 -10.57 14.97
C LEU A 51 12.41 -9.82 15.57
N TYR A 52 12.87 -10.22 16.75
CA TYR A 52 14.05 -9.63 17.41
C TYR A 52 15.36 -9.97 16.69
N ASN A 53 15.42 -11.08 15.96
CA ASN A 53 16.59 -11.43 15.15
C ASN A 53 16.68 -10.60 13.86
N LEU A 54 15.55 -10.27 13.25
CA LEU A 54 15.50 -9.57 11.95
C LEU A 54 15.45 -8.04 12.08
N HIS A 55 14.89 -7.52 13.16
CA HIS A 55 14.68 -6.08 13.34
C HIS A 55 15.38 -5.56 14.59
N THR A 56 16.22 -4.55 14.40
CA THR A 56 16.97 -3.87 15.46
C THR A 56 16.26 -2.61 15.98
N THR A 57 15.34 -2.03 15.20
CA THR A 57 14.62 -0.80 15.55
C THR A 57 13.11 -0.97 15.35
N ASP A 58 12.32 -0.14 16.06
CA ASP A 58 10.86 -0.03 15.88
C ASP A 58 10.05 -1.33 16.08
N ILE A 59 10.58 -2.28 16.84
CA ILE A 59 9.93 -3.55 17.21
C ILE A 59 8.44 -3.37 17.61
N PRO A 60 8.06 -2.41 18.48
CA PRO A 60 6.65 -2.24 18.85
C PRO A 60 5.74 -1.82 17.70
N LYS A 61 6.25 -1.09 16.69
CA LYS A 61 5.45 -0.72 15.50
C LYS A 61 5.23 -1.94 14.61
N ILE A 62 6.28 -2.74 14.40
CA ILE A 62 6.22 -3.95 13.59
C ILE A 62 5.29 -4.98 14.24
N VAL A 63 5.42 -5.21 15.55
CA VAL A 63 4.52 -6.11 16.31
C VAL A 63 3.07 -5.67 16.17
N ARG A 64 2.76 -4.37 16.28
CA ARG A 64 1.39 -3.85 16.10
C ARG A 64 0.88 -4.07 14.67
N SER A 65 1.71 -3.79 13.66
CA SER A 65 1.32 -4.01 12.27
C SER A 65 1.04 -5.50 11.99
N LYS A 66 1.95 -6.39 12.41
CA LYS A 66 1.82 -7.83 12.21
C LYS A 66 0.68 -8.44 13.02
N SER A 67 0.41 -7.93 14.23
CA SER A 67 -0.72 -8.38 15.05
C SER A 67 -2.06 -7.96 14.45
N LEU A 68 -2.17 -6.75 13.91
CA LEU A 68 -3.37 -6.28 13.22
C LEU A 68 -3.68 -7.11 11.96
N ASN A 69 -2.65 -7.45 11.18
CA ASN A 69 -2.83 -8.31 10.00
C ASN A 69 -3.30 -9.73 10.39
N LEU A 70 -2.81 -10.29 11.51
CA LEU A 70 -3.29 -11.59 12.01
C LEU A 70 -4.72 -11.52 12.58
N LYS A 71 -5.13 -10.35 13.07
CA LYS A 71 -6.49 -10.06 13.59
C LYS A 71 -7.50 -9.69 12.51
N ASP A 72 -7.07 -9.54 11.25
CA ASP A 72 -7.97 -9.08 10.19
C ASP A 72 -9.04 -10.15 9.89
N LYS A 73 -10.31 -9.77 10.03
CA LYS A 73 -11.46 -10.64 9.76
C LYS A 73 -11.73 -10.81 8.26
N ASN A 74 -11.23 -9.88 7.44
CA ASN A 74 -11.39 -9.93 6.00
C ASN A 74 -10.40 -10.91 5.34
N ASN A 75 -9.36 -11.33 6.06
CA ASN A 75 -8.36 -12.28 5.58
C ASN A 75 -8.02 -13.38 6.61
N PRO A 76 -8.99 -14.24 6.99
CA PRO A 76 -8.75 -15.31 7.96
C PRO A 76 -7.77 -16.37 7.42
N ALA A 77 -7.63 -16.47 6.09
CA ALA A 77 -6.72 -17.39 5.43
C ALA A 77 -5.26 -17.11 5.77
N LEU A 78 -4.86 -15.84 5.95
CA LEU A 78 -3.50 -15.50 6.34
C LEU A 78 -3.13 -16.10 7.71
N CYS A 79 -4.00 -15.92 8.71
CA CYS A 79 -3.80 -16.46 10.05
C CYS A 79 -3.72 -18.00 10.03
N ARG A 80 -4.63 -18.65 9.28
CA ARG A 80 -4.61 -20.12 9.10
C ARG A 80 -3.33 -20.60 8.42
N ASN A 81 -2.89 -19.94 7.35
CA ASN A 81 -1.67 -20.32 6.63
C ASN A 81 -0.40 -20.20 7.51
N VAL A 82 -0.35 -19.22 8.42
CA VAL A 82 0.74 -19.09 9.40
C VAL A 82 0.62 -20.18 10.47
N TYR A 83 -0.60 -20.48 10.94
CA TYR A 83 -0.85 -21.53 11.93
C TYR A 83 -0.53 -22.94 11.41
N ASP A 84 -0.91 -23.24 10.18
CA ASP A 84 -0.69 -24.53 9.52
C ASP A 84 0.76 -24.72 9.06
N GLY A 85 1.57 -23.65 9.07
CA GLY A 85 2.97 -23.68 8.69
C GLY A 85 3.22 -23.58 7.18
N VAL A 86 2.19 -23.25 6.39
CA VAL A 86 2.32 -22.93 4.95
C VAL A 86 3.21 -21.70 4.77
N ILE A 87 3.12 -20.75 5.69
CA ILE A 87 4.01 -19.59 5.78
C ILE A 87 4.89 -19.77 7.01
N SER A 88 6.21 -19.82 6.81
CA SER A 88 7.15 -19.90 7.92
C SER A 88 7.17 -18.58 8.73
N PRO A 89 7.46 -18.63 10.04
CA PRO A 89 7.55 -17.43 10.89
C PRO A 89 8.51 -16.38 10.35
N GLU A 90 9.67 -16.80 9.84
CA GLU A 90 10.66 -15.91 9.22
C GLU A 90 10.13 -15.22 7.97
N LYS A 91 9.44 -15.97 7.10
CA LYS A 91 8.83 -15.42 5.90
C LYS A 91 7.75 -14.41 6.27
N TYR A 92 6.88 -14.75 7.22
CA TYR A 92 5.80 -13.87 7.67
C TYR A 92 6.31 -12.51 8.17
N ILE A 93 7.42 -12.51 8.93
CA ILE A 93 7.99 -11.25 9.47
C ILE A 93 8.57 -10.41 8.34
N LYS A 94 9.23 -11.04 7.36
CA LYS A 94 9.81 -10.36 6.18
C LYS A 94 8.75 -9.85 5.18
N MET A 95 7.55 -10.45 5.14
CA MET A 95 6.51 -10.05 4.19
C MET A 95 6.14 -8.58 4.33
N THR A 96 5.89 -7.92 3.20
CA THR A 96 5.44 -6.52 3.18
C THR A 96 3.94 -6.43 3.51
N PRO A 97 3.44 -5.25 3.93
CA PRO A 97 2.00 -5.04 4.14
C PRO A 97 1.15 -5.42 2.92
N GLU A 98 1.65 -5.17 1.71
CA GLU A 98 0.97 -5.47 0.44
C GLU A 98 0.83 -6.98 0.19
N GLU A 99 1.85 -7.76 0.56
CA GLU A 99 1.83 -9.23 0.40
C GLU A 99 0.89 -9.93 1.39
N MET A 100 0.56 -9.26 2.51
CA MET A 100 -0.33 -9.79 3.55
C MET A 100 -1.82 -9.48 3.30
N GLN A 101 -2.14 -8.64 2.32
CA GLN A 101 -3.52 -8.27 2.00
C GLN A 101 -4.33 -9.46 1.47
N SER A 102 -5.66 -9.37 1.60
CA SER A 102 -6.56 -10.32 0.95
C SER A 102 -6.39 -10.25 -0.57
N LEU A 103 -6.69 -11.36 -1.25
CA LEU A 103 -6.57 -11.44 -2.71
C LEU A 103 -7.44 -10.40 -3.43
N ASP A 104 -8.59 -10.06 -2.86
CA ASP A 104 -9.51 -9.08 -3.45
C ASP A 104 -8.97 -7.65 -3.29
N LEU A 105 -8.52 -7.28 -2.08
CA LEU A 105 -7.89 -5.98 -1.86
C LEU A 105 -6.66 -5.78 -2.74
N LYS A 106 -5.84 -6.83 -2.89
CA LYS A 106 -4.65 -6.77 -3.74
C LYS A 106 -5.00 -6.46 -5.20
N LYS A 107 -6.05 -7.09 -5.74
CA LYS A 107 -6.55 -6.82 -7.10
C LYS A 107 -7.11 -5.40 -7.24
N GLU A 108 -7.81 -4.91 -6.22
CA GLU A 108 -8.35 -3.55 -6.23
C GLU A 108 -7.25 -2.50 -6.21
N VAL A 109 -6.24 -2.69 -5.36
CA VAL A 109 -5.05 -1.82 -5.31
C VAL A 109 -4.31 -1.84 -6.64
N GLU A 110 -4.07 -3.02 -7.22
CA GLU A 110 -3.44 -3.15 -8.53
C GLU A 110 -4.23 -2.42 -9.64
N LYS A 111 -5.56 -2.58 -9.63
CA LYS A 111 -6.45 -1.88 -10.57
C LYS A 111 -6.40 -0.36 -10.35
N ALA A 112 -6.40 0.11 -9.11
CA ALA A 112 -6.31 1.53 -8.78
C ALA A 112 -4.98 2.13 -9.24
N ILE A 113 -3.86 1.45 -9.00
CA ILE A 113 -2.54 1.86 -9.49
C ILE A 113 -2.53 1.92 -11.02
N LYS A 114 -3.06 0.90 -11.68
CA LYS A 114 -3.13 0.86 -13.15
C LYS A 114 -3.95 2.01 -13.72
N ASN A 115 -5.09 2.32 -13.11
CA ASN A 115 -5.94 3.45 -13.52
C ASN A 115 -5.23 4.78 -13.31
N SER A 116 -4.58 4.97 -12.15
CA SER A 116 -3.82 6.19 -11.88
C SER A 116 -2.67 6.40 -12.86
N LEU A 117 -1.95 5.33 -13.21
CA LEU A 117 -0.90 5.39 -14.23
C LEU A 117 -1.47 5.76 -15.61
N TYR A 118 -2.62 5.20 -15.96
CA TYR A 118 -3.29 5.53 -17.22
C TYR A 118 -3.72 6.99 -17.25
N ASP A 119 -4.35 7.50 -16.19
CA ASP A 119 -4.82 8.89 -16.10
C ASP A 119 -3.67 9.90 -16.24
N VAL A 120 -2.50 9.61 -15.66
CA VAL A 120 -1.30 10.45 -15.81
C VAL A 120 -0.75 10.45 -17.25
N GLN A 121 -0.96 9.36 -18.00
CA GLN A 121 -0.51 9.26 -19.40
C GLN A 121 -1.44 9.96 -20.38
N ILE A 122 -2.69 10.26 -19.98
CA ILE A 122 -3.64 10.95 -20.85
C ILE A 122 -3.16 12.39 -21.03
N PRO A 123 -2.84 12.83 -22.27
CA PRO A 123 -2.46 14.20 -22.51
C PRO A 123 -3.64 15.12 -22.20
N GLU A 124 -3.40 16.19 -21.45
CA GLU A 124 -4.40 17.24 -21.26
C GLU A 124 -4.82 17.77 -22.63
N ILE A 125 -6.05 17.49 -23.04
CA ILE A 125 -6.63 18.02 -24.27
C ILE A 125 -6.83 19.51 -24.05
N LYS A 126 -5.87 20.32 -24.52
CA LYS A 126 -6.05 21.77 -24.59
C LYS A 126 -7.14 22.05 -25.61
N ALA A 127 -8.02 23.02 -25.33
CA ALA A 127 -9.02 23.45 -26.30
C ALA A 127 -8.32 23.96 -27.57
N GLU A 128 -8.34 23.15 -28.63
CA GLU A 128 -7.80 23.50 -29.94
C GLU A 128 -8.88 24.24 -30.74
N THR A 129 -8.53 25.39 -31.32
CA THR A 129 -9.40 26.13 -32.23
C THR A 129 -8.73 26.33 -33.57
N ASP A 130 -9.51 26.17 -34.64
CA ASP A 130 -9.09 26.38 -36.02
C ASP A 130 -9.11 27.86 -36.45
N ILE A 131 -9.28 28.80 -35.51
CA ILE A 131 -9.40 30.24 -35.82
C ILE A 131 -8.05 30.83 -36.24
N PHE A 132 -6.95 30.31 -35.67
CA PHE A 132 -5.63 30.89 -35.84
C PHE A 132 -4.70 29.97 -36.66
N LYS A 133 -4.10 30.49 -37.73
CA LYS A 133 -3.07 29.79 -38.51
C LYS A 133 -1.68 30.10 -37.96
N CYS A 134 -0.93 29.08 -37.59
CA CYS A 134 0.45 29.26 -37.13
C CYS A 134 1.37 29.64 -38.30
N SER A 135 2.19 30.68 -38.14
CA SER A 135 3.19 31.09 -39.13
C SER A 135 4.37 30.14 -39.23
N ALA A 136 4.74 29.46 -38.13
CA ALA A 136 5.90 28.59 -38.07
C ALA A 136 5.66 27.19 -38.68
N CYS A 137 4.51 26.55 -38.37
CA CYS A 137 4.19 25.21 -38.87
C CYS A 137 3.07 25.17 -39.91
N GLY A 138 2.37 26.28 -40.16
CA GLY A 138 1.26 26.37 -41.10
C GLY A 138 -0.06 25.73 -40.66
N GLN A 139 -0.06 24.96 -39.56
CA GLN A 139 -1.25 24.28 -39.03
C GLN A 139 -2.19 25.24 -38.28
N ARG A 140 -3.47 24.88 -38.19
CA ARG A 140 -4.52 25.63 -37.47
C ARG A 140 -4.86 25.03 -36.10
N LYS A 141 -3.94 24.29 -35.49
CA LYS A 141 -4.12 23.71 -34.16
C LYS A 141 -3.55 24.65 -33.09
N ALA A 142 -4.38 25.54 -32.57
CA ALA A 142 -3.95 26.52 -31.57
C ALA A 142 -4.96 26.69 -30.44
N SER A 143 -4.47 26.84 -29.21
CA SER A 143 -5.27 27.24 -28.06
C SER A 143 -5.11 28.74 -27.82
N TYR A 144 -6.18 29.44 -27.45
CA TYR A 144 -6.12 30.85 -27.10
C TYR A 144 -6.70 31.12 -25.72
N ARG A 145 -6.18 32.16 -25.06
CA ARG A 145 -6.73 32.73 -23.83
C ARG A 145 -6.73 34.24 -23.93
N GLN A 146 -7.80 34.87 -23.48
CA GLN A 146 -7.92 36.33 -23.48
C GLN A 146 -7.65 36.85 -22.08
N LEU A 147 -6.76 37.84 -21.97
CA LEU A 147 -6.56 38.58 -20.72
C LEU A 147 -6.53 40.08 -21.00
N GLN A 148 -7.19 40.83 -20.13
CA GLN A 148 -7.10 42.26 -20.11
C GLN A 148 -5.76 42.67 -19.48
N THR A 149 -4.80 43.06 -20.33
CA THR A 149 -3.47 43.52 -19.88
C THR A 149 -3.27 45.02 -20.07
N ARG A 150 -4.32 45.73 -20.52
CA ARG A 150 -4.32 47.15 -20.87
C ARG A 150 -5.47 47.84 -20.14
N SER A 151 -5.53 49.16 -20.24
CA SER A 151 -6.59 49.99 -19.63
C SER A 151 -7.98 49.50 -20.01
N ALA A 152 -8.99 49.84 -19.21
CA ALA A 152 -10.38 49.41 -19.42
C ALA A 152 -10.98 49.87 -20.76
N ASP A 153 -10.45 50.94 -21.34
CA ASP A 153 -10.89 51.49 -22.62
C ASP A 153 -10.27 50.77 -23.83
N GLU A 154 -9.32 49.86 -23.62
CA GLU A 154 -8.68 49.08 -24.67
C GLU A 154 -9.19 47.63 -24.70
N PRO A 155 -9.31 47.01 -25.89
CA PRO A 155 -9.77 45.63 -26.00
C PRO A 155 -8.81 44.65 -25.32
N MET A 156 -9.34 43.51 -24.89
CA MET A 156 -8.56 42.43 -24.28
C MET A 156 -7.46 41.90 -25.22
N THR A 157 -6.30 41.57 -24.66
CA THR A 157 -5.20 40.94 -25.40
C THR A 157 -5.45 39.45 -25.52
N THR A 158 -5.37 38.91 -26.73
CA THR A 158 -5.52 37.48 -26.99
C THR A 158 -4.15 36.83 -27.08
N PHE A 159 -3.87 35.86 -26.22
CA PHE A 159 -2.65 35.05 -26.24
C PHE A 159 -2.94 33.72 -26.92
N VAL A 160 -2.19 33.39 -27.97
CA VAL A 160 -2.33 32.15 -28.71
C VAL A 160 -1.08 31.28 -28.55
N SER A 161 -1.29 29.98 -28.36
CA SER A 161 -0.25 28.97 -28.33
C SER A 161 -0.61 27.86 -29.32
N CYS A 162 0.25 27.64 -30.31
CA CYS A 162 0.12 26.51 -31.23
C CYS A 162 0.65 25.22 -30.60
N VAL A 163 0.16 24.06 -31.07
CA VAL A 163 0.63 22.73 -30.67
C VAL A 163 2.12 22.52 -30.97
N CYS A 164 2.68 23.19 -31.99
CA CYS A 164 4.12 23.14 -32.27
C CYS A 164 5.00 23.92 -31.26
N GLY A 165 4.39 24.59 -30.27
CA GLY A 165 5.09 25.38 -29.25
C GLY A 165 5.25 26.87 -29.57
N HIS A 166 4.89 27.32 -30.78
CA HIS A 166 4.92 28.74 -31.14
C HIS A 166 3.84 29.53 -30.40
N LYS A 167 4.20 30.66 -29.81
CA LYS A 167 3.31 31.52 -29.01
C LYS A 167 3.36 32.96 -29.52
N TRP A 168 2.20 33.59 -29.65
CA TRP A 168 2.07 34.99 -30.06
C TRP A 168 0.85 35.65 -29.42
N LYS A 169 0.76 36.98 -29.53
CA LYS A 169 -0.32 37.78 -28.96
C LYS A 169 -0.78 38.87 -29.94
N PHE A 170 -2.02 39.31 -29.81
CA PHE A 170 -2.61 40.44 -30.54
C PHE A 170 -3.67 41.12 -29.67
#